data_AF-A0A942GC46-F1
#
_entry.id   AF-A0A942GC46-F1
#
_cell.length_a   1.000
_cell.length_b   1.000
_cell.length_c   1.000
_cell.angle_alpha   90.00
_cell.angle_beta   90.00
_cell.angle_gamma   90.00
#
_symmetry.space_group_name_H-M   'P 1'
#
loop_
_entity.id
_entity.type
_entity.pdbx_description
1 polymer ?
#
loop_
_entity_poly.entity_id
_entity_poly.type
_entity_poly.pdbx_seq_one_letter_code
_entity_poly.pdbx_strand_id
1 'polypeptide(L)'
;MLIYGISTLGQVGEAAGRQATEFGVELPDEAVAPPSEPDQGRVDEDSDRCFSWGCADWHVEAVDHRNVWVDRDFIVHAGRDGLLGIDAHTGQLRWSIGAAEDASAYPWAHDVVGAIGSDAVAVANGSMLTVRDRQDGTERFELELPFERASWLSWSDSNLIVGGGPRYTS
;
A
#
# COMPACT_ATOMS: atom_id res chain seq x y z
N MET A 1 2.22 -14.27 -2.27
CA MET A 1 0.95 -14.36 -1.52
C MET A 1 0.07 -13.31 -2.14
N LEU A 2 -1.14 -13.64 -2.53
CA LEU A 2 -1.96 -12.70 -3.29
C LEU A 2 -2.77 -11.85 -2.31
N ILE A 3 -2.69 -10.52 -2.42
CA ILE A 3 -3.65 -9.62 -1.78
C ILE A 3 -4.74 -9.34 -2.80
N TYR A 4 -5.98 -9.59 -2.37
CA TYR A 4 -7.16 -9.27 -3.14
C TYR A 4 -7.95 -8.19 -2.39
N GLY A 5 -8.30 -7.12 -3.08
CA GLY A 5 -9.38 -6.24 -2.67
C GLY A 5 -10.71 -6.85 -3.09
N ILE A 6 -11.64 -7.01 -2.16
CA ILE A 6 -13.00 -7.46 -2.46
C ILE A 6 -13.96 -6.39 -1.97
N SER A 7 -14.60 -5.71 -2.91
CA SER A 7 -15.67 -4.77 -2.66
C SER A 7 -16.96 -5.56 -2.52
N THR A 8 -17.62 -5.38 -1.38
CA THR A 8 -18.97 -5.94 -1.17
C THR A 8 -20.05 -5.11 -1.87
N LEU A 9 -19.69 -4.13 -2.71
CA LEU A 9 -20.66 -3.27 -3.40
C LEU A 9 -21.20 -3.95 -4.67
N GLY A 10 -21.94 -5.03 -4.46
CA GLY A 10 -22.83 -5.61 -5.45
C GLY A 10 -24.28 -5.16 -5.21
N GLN A 11 -24.80 -4.33 -6.12
CA GLN A 11 -26.20 -4.01 -6.40
C GLN A 11 -26.92 -2.93 -5.56
N VAL A 12 -26.74 -1.67 -5.96
CA VAL A 12 -27.90 -0.84 -6.35
C VAL A 12 -27.54 -0.13 -7.65
N GLY A 13 -28.12 -0.59 -8.76
CA GLY A 13 -28.08 0.16 -10.00
C GLY A 13 -29.05 1.34 -9.91
N GLU A 14 -28.55 2.56 -10.01
CA GLU A 14 -29.36 3.70 -10.40
C GLU A 14 -28.61 4.50 -11.46
N ALA A 15 -29.11 4.35 -12.69
CA ALA A 15 -28.78 5.22 -13.81
C ALA A 15 -29.31 6.63 -13.49
N ALA A 16 -28.41 7.59 -13.30
CA ALA A 16 -28.76 9.00 -13.23
C ALA A 16 -27.88 9.78 -14.20
N GLY A 17 -28.42 10.05 -15.38
CA GLY A 17 -27.85 11.01 -16.31
C GLY A 17 -27.81 12.41 -15.70
N ARG A 18 -26.74 13.16 -16.00
CA ARG A 18 -26.76 14.61 -15.95
C ARG A 18 -26.03 15.20 -17.15
N GLN A 19 -26.77 16.11 -17.79
CA GLN A 19 -26.33 17.00 -18.84
C GLN A 19 -25.20 17.91 -18.34
N ALA A 20 -24.17 18.10 -19.17
CA ALA A 20 -23.25 19.22 -19.04
C ALA A 20 -23.62 20.27 -20.10
N THR A 21 -23.93 21.45 -19.59
CA THR A 21 -24.28 22.67 -20.32
C THR A 21 -23.05 23.27 -21.01
N GLU A 22 -23.27 23.84 -22.20
CA GLU A 22 -22.29 24.55 -23.03
C GLU A 22 -21.57 25.67 -22.27
N PHE A 23 -20.24 25.70 -22.39
CA PHE A 23 -19.45 26.93 -22.34
C PHE A 23 -18.56 26.97 -23.57
N GLY A 24 -18.83 27.92 -24.46
CA GLY A 24 -18.05 28.19 -25.65
C GLY A 24 -16.75 28.90 -25.31
N VAL A 25 -15.63 28.25 -25.63
CA VAL A 25 -14.31 28.87 -25.76
C VAL A 25 -13.74 28.38 -27.09
N GLU A 26 -13.59 29.29 -28.05
CA GLU A 26 -12.87 29.00 -29.30
C GLU A 26 -11.37 28.88 -28.99
N LEU A 27 -10.80 27.70 -29.27
CA LEU A 27 -9.36 27.44 -29.24
C LEU A 27 -8.82 27.43 -30.68
N PRO A 28 -7.60 27.93 -30.93
CA PRO A 28 -7.02 27.97 -32.26
C PRO A 28 -6.69 26.57 -32.82
N ASP A 29 -6.94 26.41 -34.13
CA ASP A 29 -6.64 25.23 -34.95
C ASP A 29 -5.12 25.03 -35.15
N GLU A 30 -4.45 24.38 -34.20
CA GLU A 30 -3.21 23.64 -34.48
C GLU A 30 -3.26 22.28 -33.77
N ALA A 31 -3.79 21.29 -34.49
CA ALA A 31 -3.86 19.89 -34.06
C ALA A 31 -2.46 19.25 -34.10
N VAL A 32 -1.72 19.36 -32.99
CA VAL A 32 -0.65 18.41 -32.68
C VAL A 32 -1.32 17.12 -32.23
N ALA A 33 -1.09 16.03 -32.96
CA ALA A 33 -1.60 14.72 -32.57
C ALA A 33 -1.14 14.42 -31.13
N PRO A 34 -2.04 14.08 -30.19
CA PRO A 34 -1.62 13.67 -28.87
C PRO A 34 -0.68 12.47 -28.99
N PRO A 35 0.37 12.37 -28.16
CA PRO A 35 1.16 11.16 -28.09
C PRO A 35 0.20 10.00 -27.83
N SER A 36 0.37 8.92 -28.59
CA SER A 36 -0.36 7.67 -28.39
C SER A 36 -0.29 7.35 -26.90
N GLU A 37 -1.46 7.24 -26.24
CA GLU A 37 -1.50 6.78 -24.86
C GLU A 37 -0.68 5.48 -24.79
N PRO A 38 0.20 5.32 -23.78
CA PRO A 38 0.88 4.05 -23.59
C PRO A 38 -0.21 2.99 -23.52
N ASP A 39 -0.10 1.99 -24.39
CA ASP A 39 -0.95 0.81 -24.42
C ASP A 39 -0.97 0.22 -23.01
N GLN A 40 -1.98 0.60 -22.22
CA GLN A 40 -2.26 0.02 -20.93
C GLN A 40 -2.83 -1.35 -21.23
N GLY A 41 -1.93 -2.28 -21.55
CA GLY A 41 -2.23 -3.61 -22.05
C GLY A 41 -3.48 -4.15 -21.37
N ARG A 42 -4.56 -4.20 -22.14
CA ARG A 42 -5.82 -4.77 -21.68
C ARG A 42 -5.59 -6.27 -21.59
N VAL A 43 -5.25 -6.72 -20.38
CA VAL A 43 -5.08 -8.14 -20.09
C VAL A 43 -6.48 -8.77 -20.03
N ASP A 44 -6.86 -9.49 -21.09
CA ASP A 44 -8.06 -10.34 -21.11
C ASP A 44 -7.84 -11.62 -20.25
N GLU A 45 -7.75 -11.50 -18.91
CA GLU A 45 -7.61 -12.61 -17.94
C GLU A 45 -8.59 -12.52 -16.73
N ASP A 46 -9.77 -11.92 -16.91
CA ASP A 46 -10.69 -11.63 -15.79
C ASP A 46 -11.53 -12.81 -15.28
N SER A 47 -11.49 -14.01 -15.89
CA SER A 47 -12.30 -15.14 -15.44
C SER A 47 -11.75 -15.92 -14.24
N ASP A 48 -10.46 -15.78 -13.93
CA ASP A 48 -9.78 -16.64 -12.94
C ASP A 48 -9.67 -16.01 -11.54
N ARG A 49 -10.25 -14.82 -11.34
CA ARG A 49 -10.16 -14.05 -10.07
C ARG A 49 -11.45 -14.04 -9.26
N CYS A 50 -12.39 -14.90 -9.62
CA CYS A 50 -13.63 -15.11 -8.89
C CYS A 50 -13.57 -16.37 -8.05
N PHE A 51 -13.76 -16.19 -6.75
CA PHE A 51 -13.99 -17.26 -5.78
C PHE A 51 -15.50 -17.51 -5.62
N SER A 52 -15.87 -18.63 -5.02
CA SER A 52 -17.29 -18.96 -4.77
C SER A 52 -18.04 -17.94 -3.91
N TRP A 53 -17.33 -17.02 -3.26
CA TRP A 53 -17.84 -16.01 -2.35
C TRP A 53 -17.65 -14.56 -2.86
N GLY A 54 -17.06 -14.36 -4.04
CA GLY A 54 -16.85 -13.03 -4.61
C GLY A 54 -15.70 -12.99 -5.61
N CYS A 55 -15.63 -11.90 -6.37
CA CYS A 55 -14.51 -11.62 -7.26
C CYS A 55 -13.58 -10.60 -6.62
N ALA A 56 -12.30 -10.73 -6.88
CA ALA A 56 -11.36 -9.68 -6.54
C ALA A 56 -11.54 -8.50 -7.52
N ASP A 57 -11.61 -7.28 -7.00
CA ASP A 57 -11.65 -6.07 -7.83
C ASP A 57 -10.26 -5.74 -8.40
N TRP A 58 -9.22 -6.07 -7.64
CA TRP A 58 -7.83 -5.85 -8.02
C TRP A 58 -6.92 -6.90 -7.38
N HIS A 59 -5.73 -7.06 -7.96
CA HIS A 59 -4.66 -7.90 -7.43
C HIS A 59 -3.32 -7.16 -7.52
N VAL A 60 -2.38 -7.51 -6.64
CA VAL A 60 -1.00 -7.01 -6.69
C VAL A 60 -0.03 -8.18 -6.61
N GLU A 61 0.79 -8.37 -7.64
CA GLU A 61 1.79 -9.45 -7.72
C GLU A 61 3.02 -9.21 -6.85
N ALA A 62 3.30 -7.95 -6.50
CA ALA A 62 4.47 -7.54 -5.74
C ALA A 62 4.46 -7.96 -4.26
N VAL A 63 3.41 -8.67 -3.81
CA VAL A 63 3.25 -9.08 -2.41
C VAL A 63 3.69 -10.53 -2.21
N ASP A 64 4.61 -10.77 -1.28
CA ASP A 64 4.99 -12.11 -0.83
C ASP A 64 4.32 -12.49 0.50
N HIS A 65 4.62 -13.67 1.05
CA HIS A 65 3.93 -14.22 2.24
C HIS A 65 4.27 -13.52 3.57
N ARG A 66 4.88 -12.34 3.52
CA ARG A 66 5.33 -11.58 4.70
C ARG A 66 4.26 -10.60 5.19
N ASN A 67 4.67 -9.73 6.11
CA ASN A 67 3.77 -8.84 6.83
C ASN A 67 2.99 -7.92 5.90
N VAL A 68 1.69 -7.83 6.19
CA VAL A 68 0.74 -6.93 5.55
C VAL A 68 -0.02 -6.22 6.66
N TRP A 69 -0.04 -4.90 6.60
CA TRP A 69 -0.89 -4.06 7.44
C TRP A 69 -1.92 -3.38 6.56
N VAL A 70 -3.16 -3.37 7.02
CA VAL A 70 -4.31 -2.85 6.27
C VAL A 70 -5.02 -1.81 7.11
N ASP A 71 -5.21 -0.64 6.52
CA ASP A 71 -6.16 0.40 6.94
C ASP A 71 -7.25 0.52 5.86
N ARG A 72 -8.25 1.38 6.10
CA ARG A 72 -9.44 1.53 5.24
C ARG A 72 -9.12 1.75 3.75
N ASP A 73 -8.20 2.66 3.45
CA ASP A 73 -7.85 3.10 2.09
C ASP A 73 -6.38 2.83 1.75
N PHE A 74 -5.64 2.17 2.65
CA PHE A 74 -4.20 2.04 2.50
C PHE A 74 -3.68 0.70 3.03
N ILE A 75 -2.80 0.08 2.26
CA ILE A 75 -2.15 -1.17 2.60
C ILE A 75 -0.64 -0.93 2.60
N VAL A 76 0.02 -1.45 3.63
CA VAL A 76 1.47 -1.50 3.69
C VAL A 76 1.89 -2.95 3.63
N HIS A 77 2.75 -3.29 2.66
CA HIS A 77 3.37 -4.59 2.58
C HIS A 77 4.86 -4.48 2.88
N ALA A 78 5.35 -5.31 3.79
CA ALA A 78 6.76 -5.49 4.04
C ALA A 78 7.23 -6.80 3.39
N GLY A 79 7.75 -6.70 2.17
CA GLY A 79 8.12 -7.82 1.31
C GLY A 79 9.61 -8.16 1.26
N ARG A 80 10.01 -8.93 0.25
CA ARG A 80 11.41 -9.17 -0.11
C ARG A 80 12.11 -7.93 -0.63
N ASP A 81 11.41 -7.20 -1.48
CA ASP A 81 12.00 -6.12 -2.27
C ASP A 81 11.91 -4.77 -1.55
N GLY A 82 11.37 -4.77 -0.33
CA GLY A 82 11.27 -3.60 0.52
C GLY A 82 9.83 -3.32 0.98
N LEU A 83 9.56 -2.05 1.31
CA LEU A 83 8.24 -1.60 1.75
C LEU A 83 7.43 -1.08 0.57
N LEU A 84 6.19 -1.51 0.47
CA LEU A 84 5.23 -1.01 -0.52
C LEU A 84 4.07 -0.32 0.20
N GLY A 85 3.70 0.86 -0.29
CA GLY A 85 2.45 1.53 0.04
C GLY A 85 1.48 1.38 -1.11
N ILE A 86 0.30 0.82 -0.85
CA ILE A 86 -0.67 0.43 -1.87
C ILE A 86 -2.02 1.09 -1.54
N ASP A 87 -2.68 1.64 -2.54
CA ASP A 87 -4.06 2.12 -2.43
C ASP A 87 -5.02 0.93 -2.28
N ALA A 88 -5.77 0.87 -1.18
CA ALA A 88 -6.64 -0.29 -0.91
C ALA A 88 -7.89 -0.35 -1.81
N HIS A 89 -8.24 0.74 -2.49
CA HIS A 89 -9.40 0.79 -3.37
C HIS A 89 -9.06 0.36 -4.79
N THR A 90 -7.86 0.72 -5.27
CA THR A 90 -7.45 0.48 -6.66
C THR A 90 -6.38 -0.60 -6.80
N GLY A 91 -5.70 -0.99 -5.72
CA GLY A 91 -4.53 -1.84 -5.76
C GLY A 91 -3.29 -1.17 -6.36
N GLN A 92 -3.36 0.13 -6.71
CA GLN A 92 -2.22 0.83 -7.30
C GLN A 92 -1.15 1.12 -6.25
N LEU A 93 0.11 0.98 -6.66
CA LEU A 93 1.26 1.37 -5.86
C LEU A 93 1.27 2.90 -5.68
N ARG A 94 1.25 3.37 -4.43
CA ARG A 94 1.44 4.79 -4.10
C ARG A 94 2.94 5.12 -4.00
N TRP A 95 3.71 4.25 -3.34
CA TRP A 95 5.15 4.40 -3.19
C TRP A 95 5.81 3.04 -2.94
N SER A 96 7.11 2.95 -3.24
CA SER A 96 7.95 1.80 -2.95
C SER A 96 9.28 2.27 -2.41
N ILE A 97 9.72 1.66 -1.32
CA ILE A 97 11.04 1.85 -0.73
C ILE A 97 11.79 0.55 -0.93
N GLY A 98 12.76 0.57 -1.83
CA GLY A 98 13.62 -0.58 -2.10
C GLY A 98 14.30 -1.06 -0.83
N ALA A 99 14.50 -2.37 -0.73
CA ALA A 99 15.33 -2.92 0.32
C ALA A 99 16.77 -2.37 0.13
N ALA A 100 17.40 -1.89 1.22
CA ALA A 100 18.77 -1.38 1.17
C ALA A 100 19.71 -2.43 0.54
N GLU A 101 20.83 -2.04 -0.08
CA GLU A 101 21.71 -2.97 -0.83
C GLU A 101 22.21 -4.18 0.01
N ASP A 102 22.23 -4.07 1.35
CA ASP A 102 22.52 -5.16 2.29
C ASP A 102 21.31 -6.04 2.65
N ALA A 103 20.18 -5.90 1.97
CA ALA A 103 18.92 -6.56 2.29
C ALA A 103 18.85 -8.07 2.03
N SER A 104 19.94 -8.66 1.55
CA SER A 104 20.12 -10.11 1.62
C SER A 104 20.04 -10.64 3.07
N ALA A 105 20.20 -9.76 4.08
CA ALA A 105 20.14 -10.09 5.51
C ALA A 105 18.77 -9.85 6.18
N TYR A 106 17.72 -9.54 5.42
CA TYR A 106 16.41 -9.20 5.98
C TYR A 106 15.38 -10.32 5.79
N PRO A 107 15.35 -11.35 6.66
CA PRO A 107 14.16 -12.17 6.82
C PRO A 107 13.13 -11.31 7.58
N TRP A 108 12.42 -10.43 6.86
CA TRP A 108 11.30 -9.63 7.39
C TRP A 108 10.15 -10.49 7.96
N ALA A 109 10.31 -11.82 8.00
CA ALA A 109 9.35 -12.77 8.50
C ALA A 109 9.22 -12.82 10.03
N HIS A 110 10.24 -12.43 10.82
CA HIS A 110 10.20 -12.68 12.27
C HIS A 110 10.30 -11.45 13.16
N ASP A 111 11.04 -10.42 12.79
CA ASP A 111 11.35 -9.28 13.69
C ASP A 111 10.77 -7.94 13.22
N VAL A 112 9.88 -7.97 12.23
CA VAL A 112 9.24 -6.77 11.70
C VAL A 112 7.83 -6.63 12.23
N VAL A 113 7.52 -5.47 12.79
CA VAL A 113 6.18 -5.07 13.20
C VAL A 113 5.87 -3.69 12.65
N GLY A 114 4.60 -3.43 12.37
CA GLY A 114 4.17 -2.21 11.70
C GLY A 114 2.84 -1.71 12.25
N ALA A 115 2.60 -0.41 12.11
CA ALA A 115 1.33 0.22 12.41
C ALA A 115 1.05 1.37 11.45
N ILE A 116 -0.18 1.43 10.94
CA ILE A 116 -0.64 2.51 10.05
C ILE A 116 -1.40 3.54 10.89
N GLY A 117 -0.96 4.79 10.82
CA GLY A 117 -1.62 5.96 11.40
C GLY A 117 -2.34 6.77 10.32
N SER A 118 -2.99 7.87 10.73
CA SER A 118 -3.72 8.74 9.79
C SER A 118 -2.82 9.38 8.73
N ASP A 119 -1.60 9.74 9.09
CA ASP A 119 -0.66 10.50 8.27
C ASP A 119 0.73 9.84 8.16
N ALA A 120 0.97 8.75 8.88
CA ALA A 120 2.26 8.10 8.94
C ALA A 120 2.16 6.58 9.01
N VAL A 121 3.22 5.91 8.60
CA VAL A 121 3.45 4.47 8.76
C VAL A 121 4.66 4.27 9.65
N ALA A 122 4.49 3.54 10.74
CA ALA A 122 5.58 3.11 11.60
C ALA A 122 5.95 1.68 11.28
N VAL A 123 7.23 1.40 11.08
CA VAL A 123 7.78 0.05 10.91
C VAL A 123 8.97 -0.09 11.83
N ALA A 124 8.98 -1.12 12.66
CA ALA A 124 10.13 -1.48 13.47
C ALA A 124 10.70 -2.81 12.99
N ASN A 125 12.02 -2.87 12.87
CA ASN A 125 12.78 -4.05 12.50
C ASN A 125 13.89 -4.26 13.54
N GLY A 126 13.68 -5.24 14.43
CA GLY A 126 14.52 -5.37 15.63
C GLY A 126 14.39 -4.14 16.53
N SER A 127 15.50 -3.47 16.83
CA SER A 127 15.55 -2.24 17.62
C SER A 127 15.37 -0.97 16.79
N MET A 128 15.41 -1.04 15.46
CA MET A 128 15.29 0.16 14.62
C MET A 128 13.82 0.45 14.31
N LEU A 129 13.34 1.64 14.69
CA LEU A 129 12.04 2.16 14.33
C LEU A 129 12.19 3.24 13.25
N THR A 130 11.51 3.06 12.13
CA THR A 130 11.39 4.08 11.09
C THR A 130 9.93 4.52 10.97
N VAL A 131 9.72 5.83 10.87
CA VAL A 131 8.40 6.40 10.57
C VAL A 131 8.45 7.14 9.24
N ARG A 132 7.49 6.81 8.38
CA ARG A 132 7.38 7.33 7.01
C ARG A 132 6.07 8.05 6.82
N ASP A 133 6.07 9.02 5.92
CA ASP A 133 4.85 9.67 5.46
C ASP A 133 3.97 8.66 4.72
N ARG A 134 2.67 8.66 5.04
CA ARG A 134 1.72 7.74 4.42
C ARG A 134 1.51 8.04 2.93
N GLN A 135 1.60 9.29 2.52
CA GLN A 135 1.28 9.74 1.16
C GLN A 135 2.36 9.36 0.16
N ASP A 136 3.63 9.55 0.50
CA ASP A 136 4.75 9.41 -0.44
C ASP A 136 5.87 8.47 0.04
N GLY A 137 5.79 7.93 1.25
CA GLY A 137 6.79 7.02 1.81
C GLY A 137 8.08 7.71 2.27
N THR A 138 8.15 9.04 2.21
CA THR A 138 9.31 9.82 2.67
C THR A 138 9.55 9.54 4.15
N GLU A 139 10.80 9.30 4.50
CA GLU A 139 11.17 9.13 5.90
C GLU A 139 10.97 10.43 6.68
N ARG A 140 10.21 10.35 7.78
CA ARG A 140 10.01 11.48 8.69
C ARG A 140 11.03 11.43 9.82
N PHE A 141 11.27 10.25 10.38
CA PHE A 141 12.33 10.04 11.36
C PHE A 141 12.70 8.56 11.50
N GLU A 142 13.88 8.35 12.10
CA GLU A 142 14.42 7.06 12.52
C GLU A 142 14.83 7.13 14.00
N LEU A 143 14.61 6.05 14.74
CA LEU A 143 14.90 5.96 16.17
C LEU A 143 15.37 4.56 16.55
N GLU A 144 16.53 4.46 17.19
CA GLU A 144 16.94 3.23 17.87
C GLU A 144 16.18 3.10 19.21
N LEU A 145 15.46 2.00 19.34
CA LEU A 145 14.65 1.69 20.52
C LEU A 145 15.53 1.18 21.67
N PRO A 146 15.16 1.45 22.93
CA PRO A 146 15.95 1.05 24.10
C PRO A 146 15.87 -0.46 24.42
N PHE A 147 15.33 -1.27 23.51
CA PHE A 147 15.21 -2.70 23.63
C PHE A 147 15.58 -3.35 22.29
N GLU A 148 16.02 -4.60 22.36
CA GLU A 148 16.55 -5.33 21.19
C GLU A 148 15.50 -5.58 20.11
N ARG A 149 14.23 -5.67 20.50
CA ARG A 149 13.15 -5.98 19.56
C ARG A 149 11.82 -5.34 19.93
N ALA A 150 11.23 -4.64 18.97
CA ALA A 150 9.81 -4.29 19.01
C ALA A 150 8.94 -5.53 18.77
N SER A 151 7.92 -5.68 19.62
CA SER A 151 6.96 -6.79 19.57
C SER A 151 5.58 -6.37 19.09
N TRP A 152 5.23 -5.09 19.25
CA TRP A 152 4.01 -4.50 18.73
C TRP A 152 4.14 -2.99 18.62
N LEU A 153 3.34 -2.42 17.71
CA LEU A 153 3.19 -0.98 17.49
C LEU A 153 1.70 -0.66 17.47
N SER A 154 1.30 0.49 18.01
CA SER A 154 -0.08 0.99 17.88
C SER A 154 -0.09 2.50 17.85
N TRP A 155 -0.89 3.07 16.96
CA TRP A 155 -1.22 4.49 17.01
C TRP A 155 -2.36 4.73 18.00
N SER A 156 -2.25 5.81 18.77
CA SER A 156 -3.34 6.36 19.60
C SER A 156 -3.29 7.88 19.48
N ASP A 157 -4.34 8.45 18.89
CA ASP A 157 -4.38 9.86 18.48
C ASP A 157 -3.18 10.19 17.57
N SER A 158 -2.25 11.02 18.05
CA SER A 158 -1.01 11.39 17.36
C SER A 158 0.23 10.76 17.99
N ASN A 159 0.05 9.79 18.89
CA ASN A 159 1.15 9.12 19.58
C ASN A 159 1.34 7.71 19.03
N LEU A 160 2.59 7.37 18.71
CA LEU A 160 2.98 5.99 18.46
C LEU A 160 3.35 5.35 19.80
N ILE A 161 2.63 4.29 20.16
CA ILE A 161 2.95 3.44 21.31
C ILE A 161 3.74 2.24 20.80
N VAL A 162 4.90 2.03 21.41
CA VAL A 162 5.86 0.99 21.02
C VAL A 162 6.07 0.06 22.22
N GLY A 163 5.86 -1.24 22.03
CA GLY A 163 6.15 -2.24 23.05
C GLY A 163 7.15 -3.26 22.56
N GLY A 164 8.14 -3.58 23.39
CA GLY A 164 9.22 -4.49 23.06
C GLY A 164 9.96 -5.03 24.27
N GLY A 165 11.02 -5.78 24.02
CA GLY A 165 11.80 -6.46 25.05
C GLY A 165 13.09 -7.09 24.50
N PRO A 166 13.81 -7.85 25.34
CA PRO A 166 15.00 -8.59 24.90
C PRO A 166 14.62 -9.68 23.88
N ARG A 167 15.56 -10.08 23.02
CA ARG A 167 15.41 -11.29 22.21
C ARG A 167 15.56 -12.51 23.12
N TYR A 168 14.50 -13.29 23.25
CA TYR A 168 14.62 -14.62 23.85
C TYR A 168 15.36 -15.52 22.88
N THR A 169 16.63 -15.84 23.15
CA THR A 169 17.35 -16.88 22.41
C THR A 169 16.81 -18.24 22.87
N SER A 170 16.06 -18.91 22.00
CA SER A 170 15.59 -20.29 22.20
C SER A 170 16.71 -21.30 22.07
#